data_AF-A0A972QLT2-F1
#
_entry.id   AF-A0A972QLT2-F1
#
_cell.length_a   1.000
_cell.length_b   1.000
_cell.length_c   1.000
_cell.angle_alpha   90.00
_cell.angle_beta   90.00
_cell.angle_gamma   90.00
#
_symmetry.space_group_name_H-M   'P 1'
#
loop_
_entity.id
_entity.type
_entity.pdbx_description
1 polymer ?
#
loop_
_entity_poly.entity_id
_entity_poly.type
_entity_poly.pdbx_seq_one_letter_code
_entity_poly.pdbx_strand_id
1 'polypeptide(L)'
;MIILAAAASSSEAKISGYQHASLTSKHTNFYLEKDEYREIPFPDEIITMGHVTKDLMGNLWNFPLDRLKVGCALRQSLAPGAQTKKSAGKIDKILIPLASSLEEYVGALEFLDKAFLKSQPYELIIRPHPIIDFEKALKVQLPRHIKYRLDTGPLRESLACADLVMYVSSTVSLEAIALGIPVICIALKDVLSPDPLFNGPSLKWDCADPEKLQNLIEEISGIEKGRFVEFQKEGQEYSRLYCIPATEESMKAFI
;
A
#
# COMPACT_ATOMS: atom_id res chain seq x y z
N MET A 1 -15.55 23.19 4.79
CA MET A 1 -16.92 23.76 4.88
C MET A 1 -17.81 23.06 5.92
N ILE A 2 -17.84 21.72 5.99
CA ILE A 2 -18.68 21.01 6.97
C ILE A 2 -18.28 21.32 8.43
N ILE A 3 -16.98 21.36 8.74
CA ILE A 3 -16.49 21.67 10.10
C ILE A 3 -16.98 23.04 10.57
N LEU A 4 -16.80 24.07 9.73
CA LEU A 4 -17.24 25.44 10.03
C LEU A 4 -18.76 25.55 10.16
N ALA A 5 -19.52 24.84 9.31
CA ALA A 5 -20.98 24.84 9.38
C ALA A 5 -21.49 24.17 10.66
N ALA A 6 -20.89 23.05 11.07
CA ALA A 6 -21.22 22.36 12.31
C ALA A 6 -20.91 23.26 13.53
N ALA A 7 -19.71 23.85 13.58
CA ALA A 7 -19.31 24.76 14.65
C ALA A 7 -20.21 26.00 14.75
N ALA A 8 -20.66 26.56 13.62
CA ALA A 8 -21.60 27.68 13.60
C ALA A 8 -23.03 27.30 14.01
N SER A 9 -23.43 26.04 13.80
CA SER A 9 -24.79 25.56 14.08
C SER A 9 -24.93 25.03 15.51
N SER A 10 -23.86 24.53 16.11
CA SER A 10 -23.82 24.08 17.50
C SER A 10 -22.39 24.11 18.03
N SER A 11 -22.15 24.89 19.08
CA SER A 11 -20.87 24.90 19.79
C SER A 11 -20.63 23.66 20.65
N GLU A 12 -21.64 22.80 20.82
CA GLU A 12 -21.57 21.57 21.62
C GLU A 12 -21.35 20.31 20.76
N ALA A 13 -21.52 20.42 19.43
CA ALA A 13 -21.36 19.29 18.53
C ALA A 13 -19.87 18.91 18.41
N LYS A 14 -19.52 17.71 18.86
CA LYS A 14 -18.18 17.13 18.67
C LYS A 14 -18.02 16.64 17.22
N ILE A 15 -16.91 17.01 16.59
CA ILE A 15 -16.58 16.67 15.22
C ILE A 15 -15.38 15.72 15.21
N SER A 16 -15.61 14.45 14.87
CA SER A 16 -14.54 13.46 14.70
C SER A 16 -14.22 13.27 13.21
N GLY A 17 -12.98 13.57 12.83
CA GLY A 17 -12.44 13.20 11.52
C GLY A 17 -12.13 11.72 11.45
N TYR A 18 -12.23 11.10 10.28
CA TYR A 18 -11.84 9.71 10.07
C TYR A 18 -10.83 9.59 8.93
N GLN A 19 -9.60 9.23 9.27
CA GLN A 19 -8.56 8.91 8.31
C GLN A 19 -8.81 7.48 7.80
N HIS A 20 -9.13 7.34 6.51
CA HIS A 20 -9.63 6.08 5.94
C HIS A 20 -8.87 5.60 4.69
N ALA A 21 -7.88 6.35 4.23
CA ALA A 21 -7.11 6.06 3.03
C ALA A 21 -5.66 5.73 3.42
N SER A 22 -4.94 4.96 2.61
CA SER A 22 -3.52 4.77 2.85
C SER A 22 -2.77 6.09 2.84
N LEU A 23 -1.69 6.14 3.62
CA LEU A 23 -0.84 7.29 3.83
C LEU A 23 0.47 7.09 3.07
N THR A 24 0.88 8.10 2.31
CA THR A 24 2.10 8.11 1.48
C THR A 24 2.74 9.48 1.61
N SER A 25 4.04 9.58 1.34
CA SER A 25 4.73 10.88 1.39
C SER A 25 4.25 11.86 0.30
N LYS A 26 3.57 11.39 -0.76
CA LYS A 26 2.93 12.25 -1.77
C LYS A 26 1.74 13.05 -1.24
N HIS A 27 1.15 12.67 -0.11
CA HIS A 27 0.04 13.40 0.48
C HIS A 27 0.52 14.66 1.22
N THR A 28 1.08 15.61 0.48
CA THR A 28 1.65 16.86 1.00
C THR A 28 0.61 17.71 1.73
N ASN A 29 -0.67 17.54 1.40
CA ASN A 29 -1.80 18.18 2.06
C ASN A 29 -2.04 17.73 3.52
N PHE A 30 -1.28 16.74 4.01
CA PHE A 30 -1.29 16.35 5.42
C PHE A 30 -0.18 17.05 6.22
N TYR A 31 0.82 17.67 5.60
CA TYR A 31 1.87 18.34 6.38
C TYR A 31 1.32 19.61 7.01
N LEU A 32 1.31 19.66 8.34
CA LEU A 32 0.96 20.85 9.09
C LEU A 32 2.23 21.58 9.52
N GLU A 33 2.21 22.91 9.45
CA GLU A 33 3.15 23.71 10.22
C GLU A 33 2.87 23.56 11.72
N LYS A 34 3.89 23.84 12.53
CA LYS A 34 3.76 23.78 13.98
C LYS A 34 2.63 24.71 14.41
N ASP A 35 1.66 24.16 15.16
CA ASP A 35 0.47 24.86 15.66
C ASP A 35 -0.53 25.37 14.60
N GLU A 36 -0.34 25.05 13.30
CA GLU A 36 -1.26 25.47 12.22
C GLU A 36 -2.71 25.00 12.45
N TYR A 37 -2.88 23.83 13.05
CA TYR A 37 -4.19 23.24 13.37
C TYR A 37 -5.08 24.14 14.25
N ARG A 38 -4.52 25.17 14.90
CA ARG A 38 -5.27 26.16 15.71
C ARG A 38 -5.90 27.26 14.87
N GLU A 39 -5.38 27.48 13.67
CA GLU A 39 -5.77 28.59 12.79
C GLU A 39 -6.64 28.10 11.60
N ILE A 40 -6.61 26.80 11.30
CA ILE A 40 -7.39 26.19 10.22
C ILE A 40 -8.63 25.44 10.74
N PRO A 41 -9.65 25.22 9.90
CA PRO A 41 -10.75 24.32 10.25
C PRO A 41 -10.23 22.91 10.53
N PHE A 42 -10.29 22.50 11.79
CA PHE A 42 -9.73 21.24 12.27
C PHE A 42 -10.78 20.51 13.13
N PRO A 43 -10.94 19.18 13.00
CA PRO A 43 -11.89 18.43 13.83
C PRO A 43 -11.42 18.37 15.29
N ASP A 44 -12.33 18.07 16.21
CA ASP A 44 -11.99 17.93 17.64
C ASP A 44 -11.00 16.81 17.87
N GLU A 45 -11.18 15.71 17.13
CA GLU A 45 -10.29 14.56 17.10
C GLU A 45 -10.25 13.95 15.70
N ILE A 46 -9.22 13.17 15.41
CA ILE A 46 -9.10 12.34 14.21
C ILE A 46 -8.93 10.90 14.66
N ILE A 47 -9.85 10.06 14.22
CA ILE A 47 -9.80 8.62 14.39
C ILE A 47 -9.06 8.04 13.19
N THR A 48 -8.06 7.22 13.46
CA THR A 48 -7.18 6.59 12.48
C THR A 48 -7.51 5.12 12.31
N MET A 49 -7.22 4.53 11.15
CA MET A 49 -7.50 3.11 10.89
C MET A 49 -6.65 2.16 11.73
N GLY A 50 -5.52 2.64 12.26
CA GLY A 50 -4.61 1.84 13.04
C GLY A 50 -3.47 2.65 13.66
N HIS A 51 -2.63 1.96 14.41
CA HIS A 51 -1.45 2.54 15.06
C HIS A 51 -0.48 3.12 14.04
N VAL A 52 -0.21 2.42 12.94
CA VAL A 52 0.75 2.91 11.93
C VAL A 52 0.28 4.24 11.36
N THR A 53 -1.00 4.38 11.02
CA THR A 53 -1.48 5.64 10.43
C THR A 53 -1.52 6.78 11.45
N LYS A 54 -1.81 6.51 12.73
CA LYS A 54 -1.64 7.49 13.81
C LYS A 54 -0.19 7.96 13.92
N ASP A 55 0.76 7.03 13.95
CA ASP A 55 2.18 7.35 14.13
C ASP A 55 2.73 8.15 12.94
N LEU A 56 2.33 7.81 11.71
CA LEU A 56 2.70 8.59 10.52
C LEU A 56 2.17 10.03 10.61
N MET A 57 0.89 10.21 10.95
CA MET A 57 0.29 11.53 11.05
C MET A 57 0.93 12.38 12.16
N GLY A 58 1.18 11.78 13.33
CA GLY A 58 1.77 12.48 14.47
C GLY A 58 3.24 12.82 14.26
N ASN A 59 4.04 11.83 13.84
CA ASN A 59 5.50 11.95 13.82
C ASN A 59 6.05 12.60 12.55
N LEU A 60 5.40 12.41 11.40
CA LEU A 60 5.90 12.95 10.12
C LEU A 60 5.18 14.22 9.69
N TRP A 61 3.92 14.38 10.07
CA TRP A 61 3.04 15.43 9.54
C TRP A 61 2.54 16.42 10.59
N ASN A 62 3.10 16.36 11.79
CA ASN A 62 2.86 17.30 12.90
C ASN A 62 1.40 17.39 13.35
N PHE A 63 0.60 16.35 13.14
CA PHE A 63 -0.73 16.31 13.74
C PHE A 63 -0.62 16.24 15.27
N PRO A 64 -1.44 17.01 16.01
CA PRO A 64 -1.41 17.00 17.47
C PRO A 64 -1.79 15.62 18.02
N LEU A 65 -0.86 14.97 18.73
CA LEU A 65 -1.00 13.58 19.21
C LEU A 65 -2.19 13.39 20.16
N ASP A 66 -2.53 14.41 20.94
CA ASP A 66 -3.68 14.46 21.84
C ASP A 66 -5.02 14.50 21.10
N ARG A 67 -5.01 14.81 19.81
CA ARG A 67 -6.19 14.75 18.93
C ARG A 67 -6.20 13.53 18.02
N LEU A 68 -5.20 12.65 18.07
CA LEU A 68 -5.18 11.42 17.29
C LEU A 68 -5.64 10.23 18.14
N LYS A 69 -6.74 9.60 17.74
CA LYS A 69 -7.28 8.38 18.36
C LYS A 69 -7.08 7.19 17.41
N VAL A 70 -6.72 6.05 17.98
CA VAL A 70 -6.66 4.79 17.23
C VAL A 70 -8.06 4.20 17.19
N GLY A 71 -8.57 3.93 15.99
CA GLY A 71 -9.83 3.24 15.75
C GLY A 71 -9.60 1.94 14.98
N CYS A 72 -10.43 1.71 13.97
CA CYS A 72 -10.34 0.56 13.10
C CYS A 72 -10.60 0.93 11.63
N ALA A 73 -10.15 0.08 10.73
CA ALA A 73 -10.42 0.16 9.30
C ALA A 73 -11.88 -0.22 9.02
N LEU A 74 -12.77 0.78 8.98
CA LEU A 74 -14.20 0.58 8.68
C LEU A 74 -14.47 0.09 7.26
N ARG A 75 -13.58 0.40 6.32
CA ARG A 75 -13.75 0.10 4.89
C ARG A 75 -12.88 -1.05 4.41
N GLN A 76 -11.72 -1.25 5.02
CA GLN A 76 -10.76 -2.27 4.63
C GLN A 76 -10.78 -3.42 5.62
N SER A 77 -11.02 -4.63 5.12
CA SER A 77 -10.74 -5.85 5.86
C SER A 77 -9.57 -6.54 5.20
N LEU A 78 -8.39 -6.47 5.81
CA LEU A 78 -7.21 -7.14 5.30
C LEU A 78 -7.33 -8.64 5.59
N ALA A 79 -7.46 -9.43 4.53
CA ALA A 79 -7.32 -10.89 4.53
C ALA A 79 -8.01 -11.64 5.71
N PRO A 80 -9.32 -11.39 5.99
CA PRO A 80 -9.99 -12.01 7.13
C PRO A 80 -10.02 -13.53 7.01
N GLY A 81 -9.46 -14.22 8.01
CA GLY A 81 -9.40 -15.69 8.06
C GLY A 81 -8.49 -16.33 7.01
N ALA A 82 -7.62 -15.56 6.34
CA ALA A 82 -6.69 -16.11 5.38
C ALA A 82 -5.51 -16.79 6.09
N GLN A 83 -5.12 -17.96 5.60
CA GLN A 83 -3.90 -18.62 6.06
C GLN A 83 -2.70 -17.91 5.46
N THR A 84 -1.65 -17.76 6.27
CA THR A 84 -0.34 -17.32 5.79
C THR A 84 0.11 -18.21 4.65
N LYS A 85 0.53 -17.61 3.54
CA LYS A 85 1.08 -18.37 2.43
C LYS A 85 2.35 -19.08 2.92
N LYS A 86 2.53 -20.35 2.59
CA LYS A 86 3.80 -21.03 2.85
C LYS A 86 4.92 -20.26 2.15
N SER A 87 6.12 -20.24 2.74
CA SER A 87 7.24 -19.45 2.19
C SER A 87 7.36 -19.69 0.67
N ALA A 88 7.43 -18.61 -0.09
CA ALA A 88 7.76 -18.70 -1.49
C ALA A 88 9.18 -19.27 -1.54
N GLY A 89 9.32 -20.55 -1.90
CA GLY A 89 10.62 -21.12 -2.20
C GLY A 89 11.11 -20.48 -3.49
N LYS A 90 11.01 -21.22 -4.59
CA LYS A 90 11.18 -20.63 -5.92
C LYS A 90 10.02 -19.64 -6.20
N ILE A 91 10.35 -18.42 -6.62
CA ILE A 91 9.37 -17.45 -7.13
C ILE A 91 9.12 -17.77 -8.61
N ASP A 92 7.88 -18.09 -8.96
CA ASP A 92 7.48 -18.37 -10.35
C ASP A 92 6.42 -17.39 -10.85
N LYS A 93 5.51 -16.93 -9.99
CA LYS A 93 4.40 -16.05 -10.36
C LYS A 93 4.49 -14.70 -9.68
N ILE A 94 4.54 -13.64 -10.48
CA ILE A 94 4.62 -12.28 -9.98
C ILE A 94 3.35 -11.52 -10.36
N LEU A 95 2.63 -11.02 -9.36
CA LEU A 95 1.45 -10.19 -9.56
C LEU A 95 1.84 -8.71 -9.55
N ILE A 96 1.37 -7.97 -10.55
CA ILE A 96 1.62 -6.56 -10.73
C ILE A 96 0.29 -5.80 -10.74
N PRO A 97 -0.24 -5.41 -9.57
CA PRO A 97 -1.36 -4.49 -9.49
C PRO A 97 -0.90 -3.11 -9.97
N LEU A 98 -1.44 -2.66 -11.08
CA LEU A 98 -1.17 -1.32 -11.59
C LEU A 98 -1.99 -0.28 -10.82
N ALA A 99 -1.40 0.89 -10.66
CA ALA A 99 -1.91 1.95 -9.80
C ALA A 99 -2.99 2.82 -10.45
N SER A 100 -3.24 4.03 -9.97
CA SER A 100 -4.40 4.83 -10.37
C SER A 100 -4.14 5.88 -11.46
N SER A 101 -2.96 5.92 -12.09
CA SER A 101 -2.66 6.87 -13.18
C SER A 101 -2.09 6.21 -14.44
N LEU A 102 -2.24 6.90 -15.57
CA LEU A 102 -1.70 6.46 -16.86
C LEU A 102 -0.17 6.53 -16.86
N GLU A 103 0.39 7.55 -16.22
CA GLU A 103 1.84 7.77 -16.10
C GLU A 103 2.50 6.63 -15.31
N GLU A 104 1.87 6.18 -14.22
CA GLU A 104 2.36 5.04 -13.44
C GLU A 104 2.24 3.73 -14.22
N TYR A 105 1.19 3.54 -15.03
CA TYR A 105 1.09 2.39 -15.94
C TYR A 105 2.27 2.36 -16.91
N VAL A 106 2.50 3.47 -17.62
CA VAL A 106 3.57 3.58 -18.60
C VAL A 106 4.93 3.37 -17.95
N GLY A 107 5.19 4.02 -16.81
CA GLY A 107 6.43 3.87 -16.06
C GLY A 107 6.67 2.45 -15.57
N ALA A 108 5.64 1.77 -15.04
CA ALA A 108 5.74 0.38 -14.62
C ALA A 108 6.01 -0.56 -15.80
N LEU A 109 5.30 -0.39 -16.92
CA LEU A 109 5.50 -1.20 -18.12
C LEU A 109 6.91 -1.00 -18.72
N GLU A 110 7.39 0.25 -18.77
CA GLU A 110 8.75 0.57 -19.21
C GLU A 110 9.81 -0.05 -18.27
N PHE A 111 9.59 0.04 -16.96
CA PHE A 111 10.47 -0.57 -15.96
C PHE A 111 10.57 -2.08 -16.16
N LEU A 112 9.44 -2.77 -16.31
CA LEU A 112 9.40 -4.22 -16.53
C LEU A 112 10.03 -4.62 -17.85
N ASP A 113 9.76 -3.88 -18.93
CA ASP A 113 10.35 -4.16 -20.25
C ASP A 113 11.88 -4.09 -20.21
N LYS A 114 12.43 -3.10 -19.49
CA LYS A 114 13.88 -2.98 -19.25
C LYS A 114 14.42 -4.07 -18.34
N ALA A 115 13.70 -4.41 -17.27
CA ALA A 115 14.15 -5.40 -16.30
C ALA A 115 14.27 -6.81 -16.91
N PHE A 116 13.46 -7.12 -17.91
CA PHE A 116 13.38 -8.45 -18.52
C PHE A 116 13.87 -8.49 -19.99
N LEU A 117 14.72 -7.54 -20.40
CA LEU A 117 15.27 -7.47 -21.77
C LEU A 117 15.92 -8.77 -22.25
N LYS A 118 16.66 -9.46 -21.36
CA LYS A 118 17.46 -10.65 -21.70
C LYS A 118 16.71 -11.95 -21.47
N SER A 119 15.90 -12.00 -20.42
CA SER A 119 15.22 -13.20 -19.95
C SER A 119 14.03 -12.81 -19.09
N GLN A 120 12.96 -13.60 -19.19
CA GLN A 120 11.82 -13.53 -18.30
C GLN A 120 11.50 -14.95 -17.80
N PRO A 121 12.11 -15.39 -16.69
CA PRO A 121 11.87 -16.73 -16.14
C PRO A 121 10.56 -16.84 -15.33
N TYR A 122 9.85 -15.73 -15.14
CA TYR A 122 8.66 -15.63 -14.29
C TYR A 122 7.38 -15.43 -15.12
N GLU A 123 6.24 -15.95 -14.64
CA GLU A 123 4.92 -15.57 -15.14
C GLU A 123 4.56 -14.19 -14.57
N LEU A 124 4.47 -13.18 -15.43
CA LEU A 124 4.00 -11.84 -15.06
C LEU A 124 2.48 -11.76 -15.19
N ILE A 125 1.80 -11.44 -14.10
CA ILE A 125 0.35 -11.29 -14.04
C ILE A 125 0.05 -9.81 -13.82
N ILE A 126 -0.37 -9.10 -14.87
CA ILE A 126 -0.72 -7.68 -14.78
C ILE A 126 -2.19 -7.55 -14.41
N ARG A 127 -2.45 -6.84 -13.33
CA ARG A 127 -3.81 -6.50 -12.88
C ARG A 127 -4.05 -5.01 -13.05
N PRO A 128 -4.77 -4.58 -14.10
CA PRO A 128 -5.15 -3.19 -14.25
C PRO A 128 -6.10 -2.74 -13.13
N HIS A 129 -5.98 -1.47 -12.73
CA HIS A 129 -6.98 -0.78 -11.95
C HIS A 129 -8.33 -0.75 -12.70
N PRO A 130 -9.48 -1.02 -12.03
CA PRO A 130 -10.77 -1.19 -12.70
C PRO A 130 -11.26 -0.01 -13.54
N ILE A 131 -10.78 1.20 -13.22
CA ILE A 131 -11.24 2.46 -13.83
C ILE A 131 -10.28 2.93 -14.94
N ILE A 132 -9.01 2.51 -14.91
CA ILE A 132 -7.99 3.02 -15.83
C ILE A 132 -7.88 2.08 -17.02
N ASP A 133 -8.08 2.64 -18.20
CA ASP A 133 -8.02 1.93 -19.47
C ASP A 133 -6.56 1.50 -19.78
N PHE A 134 -6.30 0.20 -19.66
CA PHE A 134 -5.00 -0.40 -19.93
C PHE A 134 -4.55 -0.23 -21.39
N GLU A 135 -5.49 -0.21 -22.34
CA GLU A 135 -5.18 -0.05 -23.76
C GLU A 135 -4.59 1.33 -24.06
N LYS A 136 -4.94 2.36 -23.27
CA LYS A 136 -4.31 3.68 -23.40
C LYS A 136 -2.84 3.65 -23.04
N ALA A 137 -2.45 2.89 -22.01
CA ALA A 137 -1.05 2.73 -21.64
C ALA A 137 -0.27 1.98 -22.71
N LEU A 138 -0.84 0.90 -23.28
CA LEU A 138 -0.19 0.13 -24.35
C LEU A 138 0.04 0.95 -25.63
N LYS A 139 -0.82 1.91 -25.94
CA LYS A 139 -0.63 2.84 -27.06
C LYS A 139 0.55 3.78 -26.87
N VAL A 140 0.86 4.13 -25.63
CA VAL A 140 2.01 5.00 -25.27
C VAL A 140 3.27 4.16 -25.15
N GLN A 141 3.21 3.06 -24.40
CA GLN A 141 4.30 2.16 -24.12
C GLN A 141 3.84 0.72 -24.34
N LEU A 142 4.21 0.18 -25.50
CA LEU A 142 4.01 -1.23 -25.81
C LEU A 142 5.23 -2.02 -25.32
N PRO A 143 5.11 -2.82 -24.24
CA PRO A 143 6.20 -3.70 -23.84
C PRO A 143 6.50 -4.71 -24.97
N ARG A 144 7.79 -4.90 -25.28
CA ARG A 144 8.25 -5.76 -26.38
C ARG A 144 8.97 -7.01 -25.89
N HIS A 145 9.51 -6.96 -24.69
CA HIS A 145 10.39 -7.98 -24.12
C HIS A 145 9.69 -8.80 -23.04
N ILE A 146 8.58 -8.29 -22.49
CA ILE A 146 7.78 -9.05 -21.53
C ILE A 146 6.57 -9.74 -22.16
N LYS A 147 6.29 -10.95 -21.66
CA LYS A 147 5.04 -11.68 -21.83
C LYS A 147 4.27 -11.62 -20.53
N TYR A 148 2.99 -11.27 -20.59
CA TYR A 148 2.17 -11.17 -19.38
C TYR A 148 0.78 -11.74 -19.63
N ARG A 149 0.13 -12.14 -18.53
CA ARG A 149 -1.30 -12.45 -18.50
C ARG A 149 -2.04 -11.31 -17.83
N LEU A 150 -3.16 -10.88 -18.41
CA LEU A 150 -4.06 -9.96 -17.75
C LEU A 150 -4.92 -10.68 -16.72
N ASP A 151 -5.09 -10.04 -15.57
CA ASP A 151 -5.98 -10.50 -14.52
C ASP A 151 -7.00 -9.42 -14.14
N THR A 152 -8.28 -9.77 -14.31
CA THR A 152 -9.43 -8.95 -13.95
C THR A 152 -10.32 -9.64 -12.91
N GLY A 153 -9.87 -10.78 -12.36
CA GLY A 153 -10.62 -11.57 -11.39
C GLY A 153 -10.69 -10.92 -10.00
N PRO A 154 -11.22 -11.63 -8.99
CA PRO A 154 -11.19 -11.17 -7.60
C PRO A 154 -9.76 -11.06 -7.06
N LEU A 155 -9.42 -9.96 -6.38
CA LEU A 155 -8.07 -9.71 -5.86
C LEU A 155 -7.55 -10.85 -4.96
N ARG A 156 -8.42 -11.47 -4.18
CA ARG A 156 -8.09 -12.62 -3.32
C ARG A 156 -7.55 -13.81 -4.12
N GLU A 157 -8.11 -14.07 -5.30
CA GLU A 157 -7.65 -15.16 -6.17
C GLU A 157 -6.31 -14.81 -6.81
N SER A 158 -6.12 -13.55 -7.21
CA SER A 158 -4.84 -13.02 -7.68
C SER A 158 -3.74 -13.22 -6.65
N LEU A 159 -3.99 -12.82 -5.41
CA LEU A 159 -3.02 -12.95 -4.31
C LEU A 159 -2.75 -14.41 -3.93
N ALA A 160 -3.77 -15.27 -3.97
CA ALA A 160 -3.61 -16.70 -3.66
C ALA A 160 -2.62 -17.39 -4.61
N CYS A 161 -2.56 -16.97 -5.88
CA CYS A 161 -1.65 -17.55 -6.87
C CYS A 161 -0.30 -16.84 -7.00
N ALA A 162 -0.10 -15.65 -6.40
CA ALA A 162 1.10 -14.85 -6.53
C ALA A 162 2.18 -15.22 -5.51
N ASP A 163 3.41 -15.48 -5.94
CA ASP A 163 4.56 -15.75 -5.06
C ASP A 163 5.28 -14.47 -4.62
N LEU A 164 5.09 -13.40 -5.39
CA LEU A 164 5.64 -12.07 -5.18
C LEU A 164 4.65 -11.05 -5.73
N VAL A 165 4.54 -9.88 -5.09
CA VAL A 165 3.79 -8.74 -5.63
C VAL A 165 4.73 -7.60 -5.95
N MET A 166 4.69 -7.06 -7.16
CA MET A 166 5.40 -5.83 -7.53
C MET A 166 4.42 -4.71 -7.75
N TYR A 167 4.62 -3.56 -7.12
CA TYR A 167 3.67 -2.45 -7.17
C TYR A 167 4.38 -1.10 -7.26
N VAL A 168 3.69 -0.04 -7.67
CA VAL A 168 4.21 1.34 -7.60
C VAL A 168 3.53 2.06 -6.43
N SER A 169 2.22 2.22 -6.51
CA SER A 169 1.42 3.01 -5.56
C SER A 169 0.07 2.35 -5.32
N SER A 170 0.11 1.14 -4.73
CA SER A 170 -1.08 0.30 -4.58
C SER A 170 -1.23 -0.20 -3.16
N THR A 171 -2.44 -0.05 -2.61
CA THR A 171 -2.83 -0.63 -1.31
C THR A 171 -2.90 -2.15 -1.33
N VAL A 172 -2.89 -2.77 -2.51
CA VAL A 172 -2.75 -4.24 -2.66
C VAL A 172 -1.49 -4.75 -1.97
N SER A 173 -0.45 -3.92 -1.85
CA SER A 173 0.77 -4.26 -1.11
C SER A 173 0.48 -4.60 0.37
N LEU A 174 -0.39 -3.86 1.05
CA LEU A 174 -0.83 -4.13 2.44
C LEU A 174 -1.55 -5.48 2.56
N GLU A 175 -2.39 -5.83 1.59
CA GLU A 175 -3.07 -7.12 1.53
C GLU A 175 -2.08 -8.27 1.27
N ALA A 176 -1.09 -8.05 0.40
CA ALA A 176 -0.06 -9.03 0.09
C ALA A 176 0.80 -9.36 1.33
N ILE A 177 1.31 -8.35 2.03
CA ILE A 177 2.11 -8.59 3.24
C ILE A 177 1.25 -9.17 4.39
N ALA A 178 -0.06 -8.87 4.45
CA ALA A 178 -0.98 -9.51 5.39
C ALA A 178 -1.14 -11.02 5.12
N LEU A 179 -0.93 -11.45 3.88
CA LEU A 179 -0.91 -12.86 3.48
C LEU A 179 0.48 -13.51 3.61
N GLY A 180 1.49 -12.75 4.03
CA GLY A 180 2.89 -13.20 4.07
C GLY A 180 3.53 -13.30 2.68
N ILE A 181 3.03 -12.56 1.69
CA ILE A 181 3.60 -12.51 0.35
C ILE A 181 4.64 -11.37 0.29
N PRO A 182 5.87 -11.63 -0.18
CA PRO A 182 6.89 -10.60 -0.32
C PRO A 182 6.47 -9.57 -1.36
N VAL A 183 6.84 -8.32 -1.14
CA VAL A 183 6.48 -7.21 -2.03
C VAL A 183 7.70 -6.41 -2.48
N ILE A 184 7.72 -5.99 -3.74
CA ILE A 184 8.71 -5.05 -4.27
C ILE A 184 7.99 -3.79 -4.72
N CYS A 185 8.34 -2.65 -4.12
CA CYS A 185 7.96 -1.35 -4.61
C CYS A 185 8.87 -0.95 -5.78
N ILE A 186 8.28 -0.78 -6.95
CA ILE A 186 8.92 -0.19 -8.13
C ILE A 186 8.98 1.32 -7.89
N ALA A 187 10.15 1.79 -7.50
CA ALA A 187 10.40 3.19 -7.24
C ALA A 187 10.60 3.91 -8.59
N LEU A 188 9.50 4.41 -9.15
CA LEU A 188 9.56 5.37 -10.25
C LEU A 188 10.23 6.66 -9.75
N LYS A 189 10.81 7.46 -10.66
CA LYS A 189 11.63 8.65 -10.34
C LYS A 189 10.80 9.84 -9.80
N ASP A 190 9.87 9.56 -8.89
CA ASP A 190 9.07 10.54 -8.19
C ASP A 190 9.89 11.25 -7.11
N VAL A 191 9.64 12.55 -6.93
CA VAL A 191 10.26 13.35 -5.85
C VAL A 191 9.78 12.89 -4.47
N LEU A 192 8.51 12.53 -4.37
CA LEU A 192 7.87 12.03 -3.16
C LEU A 192 7.38 10.61 -3.41
N SER A 193 7.68 9.70 -2.49
CA SER A 193 7.30 8.30 -2.59
C SER A 193 5.77 8.13 -2.50
N PRO A 194 5.14 7.49 -3.50
CA PRO A 194 3.73 7.11 -3.44
C PRO A 194 3.50 5.77 -2.72
N ASP A 195 4.56 5.19 -2.14
CA ASP A 195 4.51 3.89 -1.50
C ASP A 195 3.72 3.96 -0.18
N PRO A 196 2.62 3.20 0.00
CA PRO A 196 1.92 3.10 1.28
C PRO A 196 2.71 2.34 2.35
N LEU A 197 3.81 1.67 1.98
CA LEU A 197 4.74 0.94 2.85
C LEU A 197 6.12 1.62 2.94
N PHE A 198 6.20 2.94 2.76
CA PHE A 198 7.49 3.66 2.72
C PHE A 198 8.32 3.54 4.02
N ASN A 199 7.69 3.18 5.14
CA ASN A 199 8.34 2.81 6.40
C ASN A 199 7.94 1.38 6.83
N GLY A 200 7.85 0.50 5.84
CA GLY A 200 7.25 -0.82 5.93
C GLY A 200 8.12 -1.90 6.58
N PRO A 201 7.59 -3.13 6.67
CA PRO A 201 8.23 -4.27 7.33
C PRO A 201 9.33 -4.91 6.46
N SER A 202 10.10 -5.84 7.02
CA SER A 202 11.16 -6.58 6.31
C SER A 202 10.68 -7.45 5.13
N LEU A 203 9.37 -7.59 4.96
CA LEU A 203 8.74 -8.28 3.83
C LEU A 203 8.58 -7.39 2.58
N LYS A 204 9.09 -6.16 2.64
CA LYS A 204 9.02 -5.16 1.57
C LYS A 204 10.43 -4.75 1.14
N TRP A 205 10.63 -4.72 -0.18
CA TRP A 205 11.84 -4.22 -0.83
C TRP A 205 11.51 -3.07 -1.77
N ASP A 206 12.52 -2.25 -2.08
CA ASP A 206 12.44 -1.19 -3.08
C ASP A 206 13.35 -1.52 -4.26
N CYS A 207 12.88 -1.27 -5.48
CA CYS A 207 13.67 -1.42 -6.69
C CYS A 207 13.47 -0.21 -7.60
N ALA A 208 14.49 0.66 -7.64
CA ALA A 208 14.53 1.83 -8.54
C ALA A 208 15.27 1.56 -9.85
N ASP A 209 16.04 0.47 -9.90
CA ASP A 209 16.91 0.11 -11.02
C ASP A 209 16.41 -1.19 -11.68
N PRO A 210 15.84 -1.12 -12.90
CA PRO A 210 15.36 -2.30 -13.62
C PRO A 210 16.42 -3.40 -13.76
N GLU A 211 17.70 -3.05 -13.92
CA GLU A 211 18.77 -4.02 -14.15
C GLU A 211 19.03 -4.90 -12.92
N LYS A 212 18.65 -4.43 -11.72
CA LYS A 212 18.81 -5.16 -10.46
C LYS A 212 17.60 -6.01 -10.09
N LEU A 213 16.47 -5.86 -10.79
CA LEU A 213 15.21 -6.50 -10.40
C LEU A 213 15.33 -8.02 -10.36
N GLN A 214 15.95 -8.65 -11.36
CA GLN A 214 16.07 -10.12 -11.41
C GLN A 214 16.92 -10.64 -10.24
N ASN A 215 18.06 -10.00 -9.96
CA ASN A 215 18.91 -10.36 -8.83
C ASN A 215 18.17 -10.20 -7.50
N LEU A 216 17.40 -9.11 -7.34
CA LEU A 216 16.59 -8.90 -6.14
C LEU A 216 15.53 -10.01 -5.95
N ILE A 217 14.87 -10.45 -7.02
CA ILE A 217 13.92 -11.57 -6.96
C ILE A 217 14.64 -12.87 -6.57
N GLU A 218 15.83 -13.12 -7.11
CA GLU A 218 16.65 -14.29 -6.75
C GLU A 218 17.11 -14.24 -5.29
N GLU A 219 17.51 -13.06 -4.78
CA GLU A 219 17.85 -12.84 -3.38
C GLU A 219 16.66 -13.17 -2.47
N ILE A 220 15.46 -12.67 -2.80
CA ILE A 220 14.24 -12.96 -2.04
C ILE A 220 13.92 -14.47 -2.06
N SER A 221 14.05 -15.12 -3.23
CA SER A 221 13.83 -16.56 -3.39
C SER A 221 14.86 -17.41 -2.63
N GLY A 222 16.07 -16.87 -2.41
CA GLY A 222 17.15 -17.50 -1.67
C GLY A 222 17.11 -17.31 -0.15
N ILE A 223 16.15 -16.55 0.39
CA ILE A 223 16.03 -16.33 1.84
C ILE A 223 15.79 -17.68 2.55
N GLU A 224 16.56 -17.92 3.60
CA GLU A 224 16.40 -19.11 4.43
C GLU A 224 15.01 -19.18 5.06
N LYS A 225 14.39 -20.36 5.06
CA LYS A 225 12.98 -20.53 5.44
C LYS A 225 12.65 -20.00 6.83
N GLY A 226 13.52 -20.20 7.82
CA GLY A 226 13.29 -19.70 9.18
C GLY A 226 13.21 -18.18 9.21
N ARG A 227 14.17 -17.51 8.57
CA ARG A 227 14.20 -16.06 8.41
C ARG A 227 13.03 -15.51 7.60
N PHE A 228 12.61 -16.21 6.55
CA PHE A 228 11.45 -15.79 5.77
C PHE A 228 10.17 -15.80 6.61
N VAL A 229 9.99 -16.78 7.49
CA VAL A 229 8.85 -16.84 8.41
C VAL A 229 8.86 -15.66 9.38
N GLU A 230 10.02 -15.18 9.80
CA GLU A 230 10.13 -13.96 10.62
C GLU A 230 9.64 -12.73 9.83
N PHE A 231 10.08 -12.57 8.58
CA PHE A 231 9.60 -11.48 7.72
C PHE A 231 8.09 -11.54 7.48
N GLN A 232 7.52 -12.75 7.32
CA GLN A 232 6.08 -12.93 7.21
C GLN A 232 5.34 -12.46 8.46
N LYS A 233 5.83 -12.81 9.66
CA LYS A 233 5.23 -12.37 10.93
C LYS A 233 5.29 -10.86 11.09
N GLU A 234 6.43 -10.24 10.78
CA GLU A 234 6.58 -8.79 10.81
C GLU A 234 5.63 -8.10 9.81
N GLY A 235 5.51 -8.63 8.59
CA GLY A 235 4.60 -8.10 7.58
C GLY A 235 3.14 -8.16 8.00
N GLN A 236 2.73 -9.28 8.59
CA GLN A 236 1.38 -9.48 9.11
C GLN A 236 1.06 -8.55 10.28
N GLU A 237 1.99 -8.41 11.21
CA GLU A 237 1.82 -7.51 12.34
C GLU A 237 1.75 -6.06 11.88
N TYR A 238 2.62 -5.64 10.96
CA TYR A 238 2.56 -4.32 10.36
C TYR A 238 1.17 -4.05 9.73
N SER A 239 0.66 -4.98 8.90
CA SER A 239 -0.66 -4.83 8.30
C SER A 239 -1.80 -4.78 9.32
N ARG A 240 -1.73 -5.58 10.39
CA ARG A 240 -2.72 -5.58 11.48
C ARG A 240 -2.71 -4.25 12.23
N LEU A 241 -1.53 -3.69 12.47
CA LEU A 241 -1.36 -2.39 13.12
C LEU A 241 -1.71 -1.22 12.18
N TYR A 242 -1.61 -1.40 10.86
CA TYR A 242 -2.00 -0.39 9.88
C TYR A 242 -3.52 -0.32 9.70
N CYS A 243 -4.18 -1.48 9.57
CA CYS A 243 -5.62 -1.61 9.41
C CYS A 243 -6.18 -2.51 10.52
N ILE A 244 -6.53 -1.92 11.66
CA ILE A 244 -7.13 -2.67 12.77
C ILE A 244 -8.53 -3.15 12.34
N PRO A 245 -8.87 -4.44 12.51
CA PRO A 245 -10.18 -4.95 12.16
C PRO A 245 -11.32 -4.27 12.92
N ALA A 246 -12.46 -4.07 12.27
CA ALA A 246 -13.67 -3.56 12.92
C ALA A 246 -14.28 -4.64 13.84
N THR A 247 -14.16 -4.42 15.15
CA THR A 247 -14.73 -5.25 16.22
C THR A 247 -15.57 -4.37 17.14
N GLU A 248 -16.46 -4.95 17.96
CA GLU A 248 -17.23 -4.16 18.94
C GLU A 248 -16.33 -3.31 19.85
N GLU A 249 -15.15 -3.81 20.21
CA GLU A 249 -14.19 -3.09 21.03
C GLU A 249 -13.55 -1.92 20.27
N SER A 250 -13.01 -2.15 19.08
CA SER A 250 -12.36 -1.09 18.29
C SER A 250 -13.34 -0.02 17.81
N MET A 251 -14.61 -0.38 17.61
CA MET A 251 -15.68 0.54 17.25
C MET A 251 -16.01 1.56 18.35
N LYS A 252 -15.68 1.28 19.62
CA LYS A 252 -15.82 2.26 20.72
C LYS A 252 -14.98 3.53 20.50
N ALA A 253 -14.00 3.49 19.59
CA ALA A 253 -13.25 4.68 19.23
C ALA A 253 -14.14 5.77 18.58
N PHE A 254 -15.27 5.39 18.00
CA PHE A 254 -16.18 6.26 17.23
C PHE A 254 -17.41 6.75 18.01
N ILE A 255 -17.54 6.37 19.28
CA ILE A 255 -18.69 6.70 20.16
C ILE A 255 -18.22 7.64 21.27
#